data_AF-A0A383ESA9-F1
#
_entry.id   AF-A0A383ESA9-F1
#
_cell.length_a   1.000
_cell.length_b   1.000
_cell.length_c   1.000
_cell.angle_alpha   90.00
_cell.angle_beta   90.00
_cell.angle_gamma   90.00
#
_symmetry.space_group_name_H-M   'P 1'
#
loop_
_entity.id
_entity.type
_entity.pdbx_description
1 polymer ?
#
loop_
_entity_poly.entity_id
_entity_poly.type
_entity_poly.pdbx_seq_one_letter_code
_entity_poly.pdbx_strand_id
1 'polypeptide(L)'
;LYRDEFTYDSFSEGEKMRIDLALLFTWRAVAKLKNSVNTNLLVLDEVFDSSLDAAGTDEFLKILNDLAGDVNTFVISHKGEILFDKFNKVIKFEKYKNFSRMVS
;
A
#
# COMPACT_ATOMS: atom_id res chain seq x y z
N LEU A 1 11.97 -37.47 -9.43
CA LEU A 1 10.91 -36.46 -9.60
C LEU A 1 11.12 -35.42 -8.52
N TYR A 2 11.92 -34.40 -8.79
CA TYR A 2 11.95 -33.22 -7.94
C TYR A 2 10.64 -32.49 -8.23
N ARG A 3 9.71 -32.55 -7.28
CA ARG A 3 8.50 -31.73 -7.33
C ARG A 3 9.01 -30.37 -6.91
N ASP A 4 9.06 -29.40 -7.82
CA ASP A 4 9.33 -28.03 -7.41
C ASP A 4 8.29 -27.67 -6.34
N GLU A 5 8.73 -27.53 -5.10
CA GLU A 5 7.85 -27.11 -4.01
C GLU A 5 7.48 -25.67 -4.30
N PHE A 6 6.21 -25.47 -4.64
CA PHE A 6 5.65 -24.15 -4.86
C PHE A 6 5.70 -23.39 -3.53
N THR A 7 6.54 -22.36 -3.46
CA THR A 7 6.82 -21.57 -2.27
C THR A 7 6.46 -20.10 -2.53
N TYR A 8 6.56 -19.25 -1.51
CA TYR A 8 6.35 -17.80 -1.66
C TYR A 8 7.18 -17.21 -2.81
N ASP A 9 8.41 -17.71 -3.00
CA ASP A 9 9.32 -17.26 -4.04
C ASP A 9 8.87 -17.64 -5.46
N SER A 10 7.92 -18.57 -5.59
CA SER A 10 7.33 -18.97 -6.87
C SER A 10 6.31 -17.96 -7.43
N PHE A 11 5.86 -16.99 -6.63
CA PHE A 11 4.91 -15.95 -7.05
C PHE A 11 5.59 -14.78 -7.79
N SER A 12 4.81 -14.10 -8.63
CA SER A 12 5.22 -12.80 -9.18
C SER A 12 5.28 -11.72 -8.08
N GLU A 13 6.02 -10.64 -8.31
CA GLU A 13 6.14 -9.54 -7.33
C GLU A 13 4.78 -8.91 -6.97
N GLY A 14 3.84 -8.85 -7.93
CA GLY A 14 2.48 -8.35 -7.66
C GLY A 14 1.65 -9.29 -6.80
N GLU A 15 1.83 -10.61 -6.97
CA GLU A 15 1.18 -11.62 -6.12
C GLU A 15 1.75 -11.62 -4.71
N LYS A 16 3.09 -11.59 -4.59
CA LYS A 16 3.81 -11.44 -3.33
C LYS A 16 3.31 -10.25 -2.54
N MET A 17 3.23 -9.08 -3.18
CA MET A 17 2.74 -7.87 -2.54
C MET A 17 1.29 -7.97 -2.08
N ARG A 18 0.39 -8.61 -2.85
CA ARG A 18 -1.00 -8.86 -2.40
C ARG A 18 -1.04 -9.76 -1.17
N ILE A 19 -0.18 -10.77 -1.10
CA ILE A 19 -0.06 -11.65 0.07
C ILE A 19 0.43 -10.85 1.29
N ASP A 20 1.49 -10.05 1.12
CA ASP A 20 2.06 -9.22 2.20
C ASP A 20 1.03 -8.23 2.76
N LEU A 21 0.25 -7.59 1.88
CA LEU A 21 -0.83 -6.68 2.27
C LEU A 21 -1.95 -7.40 3.04
N ALA A 22 -2.35 -8.59 2.60
CA ALA A 22 -3.35 -9.40 3.31
C ALA A 22 -2.86 -9.78 4.71
N LEU A 23 -1.59 -10.14 4.86
CA LEU A 23 -0.96 -10.42 6.15
C LEU A 23 -0.92 -9.17 7.04
N LEU A 24 -0.50 -8.03 6.49
CA LEU A 24 -0.47 -6.74 7.19
C LEU A 24 -1.85 -6.39 7.78
N PHE A 25 -2.91 -6.47 6.97
CA PHE A 25 -4.27 -6.17 7.42
C PHE A 25 -4.79 -7.19 8.45
N THR A 26 -4.46 -8.48 8.27
CA THR A 26 -4.81 -9.52 9.23
C THR A 26 -4.18 -9.24 10.60
N TRP A 27 -2.88 -8.97 10.63
CA TRP A 27 -2.18 -8.66 11.88
C TRP A 27 -2.67 -7.37 12.52
N ARG A 28 -3.00 -6.37 11.71
CA ARG A 28 -3.62 -5.13 12.18
C ARG A 28 -4.98 -5.39 12.86
N ALA A 29 -5.84 -6.21 12.26
CA ALA A 29 -7.11 -6.59 12.84
C ALA A 29 -6.93 -7.35 14.17
N VAL A 30 -6.00 -8.31 14.21
CA VAL A 30 -5.66 -9.05 15.44
C VAL A 30 -5.11 -8.13 16.53
N ALA A 31 -4.25 -7.18 16.19
CA ALA A 31 -3.68 -6.23 17.15
C ALA A 31 -4.76 -5.32 17.77
N LYS A 32 -5.71 -4.85 16.95
CA LYS A 32 -6.87 -4.06 17.42
C LYS A 32 -7.73 -4.84 18.42
N LEU A 33 -7.90 -6.14 18.20
CA LEU A 33 -8.67 -7.02 19.11
C LEU A 33 -7.93 -7.29 20.42
N LYS A 34 -6.60 -7.49 20.39
CA LYS A 34 -5.84 -7.93 21.57
C LYS A 34 -5.39 -6.82 22.50
N ASN A 35 -5.01 -5.65 21.98
CA ASN A 35 -4.22 -4.70 22.78
C ASN A 35 -4.95 -3.41 23.17
N SER A 36 -6.21 -3.21 22.77
CA SER A 36 -6.88 -1.89 22.87
C SER A 36 -6.06 -0.73 22.26
N VAL A 37 -5.02 -1.04 21.49
CA VAL A 37 -4.19 -0.07 20.78
C VAL A 37 -4.88 0.18 19.45
N ASN A 38 -5.59 1.31 19.38
CA ASN A 38 -6.19 1.76 18.14
C ASN A 38 -5.12 2.55 17.35
N THR A 39 -4.45 1.91 16.39
CA THR A 39 -3.58 2.62 15.46
C THR A 39 -4.42 3.27 14.37
N ASN A 40 -4.54 4.60 14.46
CA ASN A 40 -5.29 5.44 13.53
C ASN A 40 -4.44 5.93 12.34
N LEU A 41 -3.23 5.41 12.17
CA LEU A 41 -2.27 5.78 11.15
C LEU A 41 -1.80 4.54 10.39
N LEU A 42 -1.85 4.58 9.08
CA LEU A 42 -1.30 3.58 8.16
C LEU A 42 -0.44 4.32 7.13
N VAL A 43 0.81 3.89 6.94
CA VAL A 43 1.72 4.45 5.93
C VAL A 43 2.16 3.32 5.02
N LEU A 44 1.96 3.51 3.71
CA LEU A 44 2.28 2.54 2.67
C LEU A 44 3.31 3.19 1.73
N ASP A 45 4.53 2.66 1.73
CA ASP A 45 5.65 3.21 0.94
C ASP A 45 5.89 2.37 -0.32
N GLU A 46 5.91 3.03 -1.48
CA GLU A 46 6.17 2.46 -2.82
C GLU A 46 5.27 1.26 -3.23
N VAL A 47 4.19 1.00 -2.50
CA VAL A 47 3.26 -0.14 -2.73
C VAL A 47 2.62 -0.13 -4.13
N PHE A 48 2.58 1.02 -4.82
CA PHE A 48 1.98 1.14 -6.15
C PHE A 48 3.01 1.22 -7.29
N ASP A 49 4.30 1.29 -6.97
CA ASP A 49 5.31 1.71 -7.94
C ASP A 49 5.89 0.57 -8.77
N SER A 50 5.97 -0.65 -8.24
CA SER A 50 6.79 -1.70 -8.87
C SER A 50 6.02 -2.90 -9.44
N SER A 51 4.78 -3.17 -9.03
CA SER A 51 4.25 -4.54 -9.20
C SER A 51 2.75 -4.70 -9.47
N LEU A 52 1.93 -3.65 -9.36
CA LEU A 52 0.50 -3.71 -9.73
C LEU A 52 0.23 -3.07 -11.08
N ASP A 53 -0.61 -3.74 -11.87
CA ASP A 53 -1.27 -3.14 -13.03
C ASP A 53 -2.40 -2.20 -12.59
N ALA A 54 -3.05 -1.54 -13.55
CA ALA A 54 -4.15 -0.60 -13.26
C ALA A 54 -5.32 -1.30 -12.54
N ALA A 55 -5.63 -2.55 -12.92
CA ALA A 55 -6.69 -3.32 -12.30
C ALA A 55 -6.36 -3.71 -10.85
N GLY A 56 -5.14 -4.21 -10.60
CA GLY A 56 -4.67 -4.55 -9.26
C GLY A 56 -4.57 -3.33 -8.34
N THR A 57 -4.23 -2.17 -8.89
CA THR A 57 -4.25 -0.88 -8.18
C THR A 57 -5.68 -0.51 -7.74
N ASP A 58 -6.66 -0.63 -8.64
CA ASP A 58 -8.06 -0.31 -8.33
C ASP A 58 -8.67 -1.25 -7.29
N GLU A 59 -8.42 -2.55 -7.40
CA GLU A 59 -8.89 -3.53 -6.40
C GLU A 59 -8.24 -3.31 -5.05
N PHE A 60 -6.94 -3.00 -5.02
CA PHE A 60 -6.26 -2.68 -3.77
C PHE A 60 -6.81 -1.40 -3.13
N LEU A 61 -7.09 -0.36 -3.91
CA LEU A 61 -7.71 0.88 -3.40
C LEU A 61 -9.11 0.64 -2.83
N LYS A 62 -9.92 -0.27 -3.41
CA LYS A 62 -11.21 -0.67 -2.83
C LYS A 62 -11.01 -1.33 -1.47
N ILE A 63 -10.14 -2.33 -1.41
CA ILE A 63 -9.81 -3.04 -0.16
C ILE A 63 -9.30 -2.07 0.91
N LEU A 64 -8.44 -1.13 0.51
CA LEU A 64 -7.86 -0.13 1.39
C LEU A 64 -8.92 0.83 1.91
N ASN A 65 -9.87 1.29 1.07
CA ASN A 65 -11.01 2.10 1.53
C ASN A 65 -11.94 1.32 2.49
N ASP A 66 -12.22 0.05 2.20
CA ASP A 66 -13.10 -0.79 3.02
C ASP A 66 -12.46 -1.14 4.39
N LEU A 67 -11.15 -1.42 4.42
CA LEU A 67 -10.41 -1.79 5.63
C LEU A 67 -9.92 -0.59 6.43
N ALA A 68 -9.70 0.55 5.79
CA ALA A 68 -9.21 1.75 6.46
C ALA A 68 -10.29 2.35 7.36
N GLY A 69 -11.56 2.44 6.95
CA GLY A 69 -12.60 3.07 7.79
C GLY A 69 -12.11 4.41 8.39
N ASP A 70 -12.03 4.51 9.72
CA ASP A 70 -11.57 5.71 10.47
C ASP A 70 -10.03 5.90 10.52
N VAL A 71 -9.27 5.27 9.63
CA VAL A 71 -7.80 5.21 9.71
C VAL A 71 -7.21 6.17 8.70
N ASN A 72 -6.33 7.05 9.19
CA ASN A 72 -5.59 7.96 8.35
C ASN A 72 -4.54 7.17 7.57
N THR A 73 -4.83 6.91 6.29
CA THR A 73 -3.91 6.20 5.40
C THR A 73 -3.13 7.18 4.54
N PHE A 74 -1.81 7.03 4.56
CA PHE A 74 -0.87 7.75 3.71
C PHE A 74 -0.24 6.78 2.74
N VAL A 75 -0.27 7.13 1.46
CA VAL A 75 0.37 6.39 0.39
C VAL A 75 1.49 7.25 -0.17
N ILE A 76 2.68 6.68 -0.24
CA ILE A 76 3.86 7.30 -0.85
C ILE A 76 4.11 6.54 -2.16
N SER A 77 4.18 7.29 -3.26
CA SER A 77 4.35 6.72 -4.59
C SER A 77 5.03 7.72 -5.52
N HIS A 78 5.85 7.20 -6.43
CA HIS A 78 6.47 7.93 -7.54
C HIS A 78 5.52 8.05 -8.75
N LYS A 79 4.48 7.20 -8.85
CA LYS A 79 3.46 7.22 -9.93
C LYS A 79 2.29 8.16 -9.63
N GLY A 80 2.59 9.46 -9.55
CA GLY A 80 1.58 10.48 -9.25
C GLY A 80 0.37 10.44 -10.19
N GLU A 81 0.58 10.31 -11.50
CA GLU A 81 -0.49 10.46 -12.51
C GLU A 81 -1.61 9.42 -12.41
N ILE A 82 -1.30 8.18 -12.03
CA ILE A 82 -2.31 7.09 -11.92
C ILE A 82 -3.14 7.24 -10.64
N LEU A 83 -2.53 7.84 -9.61
CA LEU A 83 -3.09 7.88 -8.26
C LEU A 83 -3.73 9.23 -7.91
N PHE A 84 -3.44 10.31 -8.65
CA PHE A 84 -3.94 11.65 -8.31
C PHE A 84 -5.47 11.70 -8.19
N ASP A 85 -6.19 11.03 -9.08
CA ASP A 85 -7.66 11.04 -9.07
C ASP A 85 -8.26 10.04 -8.06
N LYS A 86 -7.43 9.26 -7.39
CA LYS A 86 -7.84 8.20 -6.45
C LYS A 86 -7.80 8.65 -4.99
N PHE A 87 -7.18 9.81 -4.69
CA PHE A 87 -7.03 10.32 -3.33
C PHE A 87 -7.59 11.74 -3.18
N ASN A 88 -8.33 11.98 -2.10
CA ASN A 88 -8.95 13.29 -1.80
C ASN A 88 -7.92 14.38 -1.51
N LYS A 89 -6.75 14.00 -0.99
CA LYS A 89 -5.66 14.92 -0.65
C LYS A 89 -4.36 14.37 -1.21
N VAL A 90 -3.64 15.23 -1.89
CA VAL A 90 -2.36 14.91 -2.52
C VAL A 90 -1.35 15.92 -2.04
N ILE A 91 -0.21 15.43 -1.53
CA ILE A 91 0.92 16.26 -1.16
C ILE A 91 2.05 15.97 -2.15
N LYS A 92 2.41 16.96 -2.97
CA LYS A 92 3.48 16.81 -3.96
C LYS A 92 4.79 17.33 -3.40
N PHE A 93 5.87 16.59 -3.61
CA PHE A 93 7.22 16.98 -3.25
C PHE A 93 8.11 17.04 -4.48
N GLU A 94 9.01 18.01 -4.53
CA GLU A 94 10.06 18.07 -5.54
C GLU A 94 11.43 18.40 -4.92
N LYS A 95 12.49 18.05 -5.66
CA LYS A 95 13.86 18.45 -5.32
C LYS A 95 14.17 19.83 -5.89
N TYR A 96 14.32 20.82 -5.03
CA TYR A 96 14.70 22.18 -5.40
C TYR A 96 16.03 22.57 -4.75
N LYS A 97 17.04 22.84 -5.57
CA LYS A 97 18.39 23.23 -5.10
C LYS A 97 18.96 22.30 -4.02
N ASN A 98 18.81 20.98 -4.19
CA ASN A 98 19.21 19.93 -3.25
C ASN A 98 18.42 19.85 -1.93
N PHE A 99 17.28 20.55 -1.83
CA PHE A 99 16.34 20.40 -0.72
C PHE A 99 15.01 19.87 -1.20
N SER A 100 14.32 19.09 -0.38
CA SER A 100 12.93 18.70 -0.62
C SER A 100 12.01 19.85 -0.25
N ARG A 101 11.10 20.23 -1.15
CA ARG A 101 10.03 21.18 -0.85
C ARG A 101 8.67 20.64 -1.27
N MET A 102 7.65 21.00 -0.50
CA MET A 102 6.26 20.77 -0.87
C MET A 102 5.87 21.77 -1.98
N VAL A 103 5.14 21.30 -2.98
CA VAL A 103 4.59 22.13 -4.07
C VAL A 103 3.08 21.99 -4.12
N SER A 104 2.39 23.09 -4.44
CA SER A 104 0.94 23.15 -4.63
C SER A 104 0.54 22.70 -6.03
#